data_AF-A0A3P6DUW6-F1
#
_entry.id   AF-A0A3P6DUW6-F1
#
_cell.length_a   1.000
_cell.length_b   1.000
_cell.length_c   1.000
_cell.angle_alpha   90.00
_cell.angle_beta   90.00
_cell.angle_gamma   90.00
#
_symmetry.space_group_name_H-M   'P 1'
#
loop_
_entity.id
_entity.type
_entity.pdbx_description
1 polymer ?
#
loop_
_entity_poly.entity_id
_entity_poly.type
_entity_poly.pdbx_seq_one_letter_code
_entity_poly.pdbx_strand_id
1 'polypeptide(L)'
;MQYQTPIEAVHGVNFWKKTDESVIVPPTTEDTDSALGRKKIPKRIKGKNESPSKKKTKVRQEFPTKVSREKRIIHCGRCGAVGHNSRKCSSIGVEIQRPPKKNKTSSQPMLSQVID
;
A
#
# COMPACT_ATOMS: atom_id res chain seq x y z
N MET A 1 -4.37 -30.34 24.74
CA MET A 1 -3.74 -29.25 25.50
C MET A 1 -4.59 -28.02 25.32
N GLN A 2 -5.61 -27.84 26.17
CA GLN A 2 -6.50 -26.69 26.14
C GLN A 2 -6.06 -25.76 27.25
N TYR A 3 -5.81 -24.50 26.94
CA TYR A 3 -5.32 -23.55 27.92
C TYR A 3 -6.41 -23.32 28.99
N GLN A 4 -6.02 -23.50 30.25
CA GLN A 4 -6.92 -23.31 31.41
C GLN A 4 -7.32 -21.83 31.58
N THR A 5 -6.56 -20.91 30.98
CA THR A 5 -6.77 -19.47 31.05
C THR A 5 -6.99 -18.88 29.66
N PRO A 6 -7.99 -17.99 29.49
CA PRO A 6 -8.15 -17.25 28.25
C PRO A 6 -6.98 -16.29 28.05
N ILE A 7 -6.53 -16.13 26.81
CA ILE A 7 -5.47 -15.17 26.46
C ILE A 7 -6.06 -13.77 26.64
N GLU A 8 -5.62 -13.07 27.68
CA GLU A 8 -5.99 -11.67 27.90
C GLU A 8 -5.28 -10.76 26.88
N ALA A 9 -5.95 -9.67 26.50
CA ALA A 9 -5.36 -8.69 25.62
C ALA A 9 -4.20 -7.98 26.34
N VAL A 10 -2.97 -8.37 26.01
CA VAL A 10 -1.78 -7.65 26.46
C VAL A 10 -1.84 -6.24 25.88
N HIS A 11 -1.59 -5.24 26.73
CA HIS A 11 -1.53 -3.85 26.30
C HIS A 11 -0.53 -3.72 25.12
N GLY A 12 -0.92 -2.96 24.10
CA GLY A 12 -0.11 -2.81 22.88
C GLY A 12 1.31 -2.32 23.17
N VAL A 13 2.21 -2.46 22.19
CA VAL A 13 3.67 -2.18 22.29
C VAL A 13 4.03 -0.87 23.02
N ASN A 14 3.15 0.13 22.98
CA ASN A 14 3.30 1.41 23.68
C ASN A 14 3.27 1.33 25.21
N PHE A 15 2.72 0.26 25.78
CA PHE A 15 2.60 0.03 27.22
C PHE A 15 3.64 -0.95 27.76
N TRP A 16 4.48 -1.51 26.89
CA TRP A 16 5.59 -2.34 27.33
C TRP A 16 6.57 -1.46 28.10
N LYS A 17 7.05 -1.94 29.25
CA LYS A 17 8.11 -1.26 29.99
C LYS A 17 9.32 -1.17 29.05
N LYS A 18 9.72 0.05 28.70
CA LYS A 18 10.93 0.30 27.93
C LYS A 18 12.11 0.08 28.87
N THR A 19 12.53 -1.16 29.01
CA THR A 19 13.80 -1.49 29.65
C THR A 19 14.89 -1.33 28.60
N ASP A 20 15.95 -0.58 28.90
CA ASP A 20 17.13 -0.45 28.03
C ASP A 20 17.98 -1.75 28.01
N GLU A 21 17.47 -2.82 28.64
CA GLU A 21 18.18 -4.06 28.93
C GLU A 21 18.17 -5.08 27.78
N SER A 22 17.28 -4.95 26.80
CA SER A 22 17.21 -5.89 25.67
C SER A 22 17.70 -5.26 24.38
N VAL A 23 18.98 -4.89 24.34
CA VAL A 23 19.69 -4.82 23.05
C VAL A 23 19.86 -6.27 22.60
N ILE A 24 18.87 -6.78 21.87
CA ILE A 24 18.97 -8.08 21.20
C ILE A 24 20.06 -7.90 20.14
N VAL A 25 21.29 -8.30 20.48
CA VAL A 25 22.38 -8.34 19.53
C VAL A 25 22.01 -9.44 18.53
N PRO A 26 21.86 -9.13 17.23
CA PRO A 26 21.64 -10.17 16.25
C PRO A 26 22.83 -11.14 16.30
N PRO A 27 22.61 -12.44 16.05
CA PRO A 27 23.72 -13.38 15.95
C PRO A 27 24.74 -12.84 14.94
N THR A 28 26.03 -13.04 15.23
CA THR A 28 27.11 -12.67 14.31
C THR A 28 26.82 -13.32 12.97
N THR A 29 26.58 -12.50 11.95
CA THR A 29 26.57 -13.01 10.58
C THR A 29 28.01 -13.28 10.23
N GLU A 30 28.53 -14.45 10.61
CA GLU A 30 29.68 -15.05 9.93
C GLU A 30 29.41 -14.88 8.43
N ASP A 31 30.38 -14.45 7.63
CA ASP A 31 30.25 -14.04 6.22
C ASP A 31 29.56 -15.08 5.32
N THR A 32 28.24 -15.22 5.48
CA THR A 32 27.46 -16.34 4.95
C THR A 32 26.48 -15.81 3.96
N ASP A 33 26.95 -15.48 2.75
CA ASP A 33 26.17 -15.16 1.55
C ASP A 33 25.14 -14.00 1.65
N SER A 34 24.77 -13.53 2.84
CA SER A 34 23.78 -12.50 3.13
C SER A 34 24.33 -11.09 2.91
N ALA A 35 25.66 -10.90 3.03
CA ALA A 35 26.35 -9.65 2.71
C ALA A 35 26.40 -9.37 1.19
N LEU A 36 26.31 -10.41 0.35
CA LEU A 36 26.43 -10.31 -1.11
C LEU A 36 25.11 -9.96 -1.81
N GLY A 37 24.04 -9.74 -1.05
CA GLY A 37 22.71 -9.44 -1.59
C GLY A 37 22.14 -10.60 -2.43
N ARG A 38 20.99 -10.36 -3.06
CA ARG A 38 20.30 -11.38 -3.85
C ARG A 38 21.11 -11.73 -5.11
N LYS A 39 21.50 -13.00 -5.26
CA LYS A 39 22.15 -13.52 -6.47
C LYS A 39 21.31 -13.14 -7.70
N LYS A 40 21.93 -12.58 -8.74
CA LYS A 40 21.22 -12.12 -9.95
C LYS A 40 20.55 -13.31 -10.64
N ILE A 41 19.25 -13.21 -10.85
CA ILE A 41 18.51 -14.21 -11.62
C ILE A 41 18.92 -14.08 -13.10
N PRO A 42 19.42 -15.14 -13.75
CA PRO A 42 19.79 -15.09 -15.16
C PRO A 42 18.54 -14.84 -16.02
N LYS A 43 18.69 -13.99 -17.05
CA LYS A 43 17.60 -13.75 -18.01
C LYS A 43 17.39 -15.01 -18.86
N ARG A 44 16.14 -15.43 -19.05
CA ARG A 44 15.78 -16.54 -19.93
C ARG A 44 16.37 -16.33 -21.32
N ILE A 45 17.16 -17.31 -21.78
CA ILE A 45 17.66 -17.39 -23.15
C ILE A 45 16.57 -18.04 -24.01
N LYS A 46 16.31 -17.47 -25.19
CA LYS A 46 15.28 -17.95 -26.11
C LYS A 46 15.74 -19.24 -26.79
N GLY A 47 14.87 -20.25 -26.84
CA GLY A 47 15.17 -21.52 -27.52
C GLY A 47 15.28 -21.35 -29.03
N LYS A 48 16.10 -22.19 -29.69
CA LYS A 48 16.40 -22.12 -31.14
C LYS A 48 15.15 -22.22 -32.04
N ASN A 49 14.12 -22.93 -31.58
CA ASN A 49 12.83 -23.11 -32.27
C ASN A 49 11.77 -22.06 -31.86
N GLU A 50 11.99 -21.29 -30.78
CA GLU A 50 10.98 -20.35 -30.33
C GLU A 50 10.88 -19.17 -31.29
N SER A 51 9.72 -19.00 -31.94
CA SER A 51 9.48 -17.91 -32.89
C SER A 51 9.85 -16.57 -32.28
N PRO A 52 10.60 -15.68 -32.97
CA PRO A 52 10.91 -14.35 -32.49
C PRO A 52 9.61 -13.68 -32.04
N SER A 53 9.50 -13.30 -30.76
CA SER A 53 8.30 -12.59 -30.34
C SER A 53 8.37 -11.28 -31.09
N LYS A 54 7.35 -10.97 -31.90
CA LYS A 54 7.27 -9.69 -32.62
C LYS A 54 7.71 -8.61 -31.64
N LYS A 55 8.87 -7.99 -31.87
CA LYS A 55 9.22 -6.75 -31.17
C LYS A 55 8.00 -5.88 -31.45
N LYS A 56 7.25 -5.52 -30.41
CA LYS A 56 6.27 -4.44 -30.56
C LYS A 56 7.12 -3.28 -31.01
N THR A 57 7.13 -3.01 -32.32
CA THR A 57 7.61 -1.74 -32.83
C THR A 57 6.91 -0.75 -31.94
N LYS A 58 7.67 0.06 -31.23
CA LYS A 58 7.14 1.29 -30.66
C LYS A 58 6.77 2.15 -31.87
N VAL A 59 5.74 1.75 -32.62
CA VAL A 59 4.79 2.73 -33.11
C VAL A 59 4.38 3.37 -31.81
N ARG A 60 4.93 4.55 -31.59
CA ARG A 60 4.44 5.53 -30.66
C ARG A 60 2.99 5.73 -31.07
N GLN A 61 2.12 4.81 -30.68
CA GLN A 61 0.74 5.16 -30.50
C GLN A 61 0.83 6.24 -29.43
N GLU A 62 0.53 7.46 -29.85
CA GLU A 62 0.29 8.67 -29.06
C GLU A 62 -0.85 8.44 -28.04
N PHE A 63 -0.95 7.25 -27.44
CA PHE A 63 -1.70 7.04 -26.22
C PHE A 63 -0.71 7.33 -25.09
N PRO A 64 -0.77 8.52 -24.48
CA PRO A 64 0.02 8.79 -23.29
C PRO A 64 -0.46 7.84 -22.20
N THR A 65 0.23 6.71 -22.04
CA THR A 65 0.09 5.80 -20.90
C THR A 65 0.49 6.48 -19.59
N LYS A 66 1.17 7.63 -19.68
CA LYS A 66 1.41 8.54 -18.56
C LYS A 66 0.32 9.62 -18.57
N VAL A 67 -0.67 9.47 -17.69
CA VAL A 67 -1.57 10.58 -17.35
C VAL A 67 -0.71 11.68 -16.74
N SER A 68 -0.42 12.73 -17.51
CA SER A 68 0.38 13.84 -17.01
C SER A 68 -0.36 14.57 -15.89
N ARG A 69 0.38 15.05 -14.89
CA ARG A 69 -0.21 15.70 -13.71
C ARG A 69 -0.71 17.11 -14.01
N GLU A 70 -0.33 17.72 -15.14
CA GLU A 70 -0.64 19.11 -15.46
C GLU A 70 -2.14 19.41 -15.52
N LYS A 71 -2.99 18.42 -15.83
CA LYS A 71 -4.46 18.63 -15.96
C LYS A 71 -5.26 18.21 -14.73
N ARG A 72 -4.62 17.79 -13.64
CA ARG A 72 -5.36 17.34 -12.44
C ARG A 72 -5.78 18.54 -11.60
N ILE A 73 -7.08 18.77 -11.49
CA ILE A 73 -7.65 19.67 -10.49
C ILE A 73 -7.47 19.01 -9.12
N ILE A 74 -6.63 19.60 -8.27
CA ILE A 74 -6.40 19.13 -6.90
C ILE A 74 -7.16 20.05 -5.96
N HIS A 75 -8.00 19.45 -5.11
CA HIS A 75 -8.69 20.15 -4.03
C HIS A 75 -8.00 19.88 -2.69
N CYS A 76 -7.90 20.91 -1.87
CA CYS A 76 -7.34 20.79 -0.53
C CYS A 76 -8.32 20.07 0.40
N GLY A 77 -7.89 19.01 1.07
CA GLY A 77 -8.73 18.27 2.02
C GLY A 77 -9.03 19.01 3.33
N ARG A 78 -8.44 20.19 3.55
CA ARG A 78 -8.70 21.04 4.72
C ARG A 78 -9.67 22.17 4.40
N CYS A 79 -9.34 23.02 3.42
CA CYS A 79 -10.11 24.21 3.09
C CYS A 79 -10.98 24.06 1.82
N GLY A 80 -10.92 22.93 1.11
CA GLY A 80 -11.69 22.69 -0.11
C GLY A 80 -11.20 23.46 -1.36
N ALA A 81 -10.33 24.45 -1.19
CA ALA A 81 -9.82 25.28 -2.28
C ALA A 81 -9.00 24.49 -3.31
N VAL A 82 -9.04 24.95 -4.56
CA VAL A 82 -8.34 24.35 -5.69
C VAL A 82 -6.87 24.78 -5.70
N GLY A 83 -5.99 23.93 -6.23
CA GLY A 83 -4.60 24.28 -6.58
C GLY A 83 -3.56 23.89 -5.54
N HIS A 84 -3.97 23.37 -4.38
CA HIS A 84 -3.04 22.87 -3.36
C HIS A 84 -3.61 21.69 -2.58
N ASN A 85 -2.75 20.96 -1.87
CA ASN A 85 -3.14 19.89 -0.95
C ASN A 85 -2.94 20.36 0.50
N SER A 86 -3.49 19.63 1.48
CA SER A 86 -3.48 19.94 2.91
C SER A 86 -2.09 20.24 3.50
N ARG A 87 -1.02 19.71 2.89
CA ARG A 87 0.38 19.95 3.30
C ARG A 87 0.87 21.38 3.04
N LYS A 88 0.28 22.07 2.05
CA LYS A 88 0.64 23.43 1.62
C LYS A 88 -0.53 24.40 1.82
N CYS A 89 -1.46 24.04 2.69
CA CYS A 89 -2.64 24.83 2.96
C CYS A 89 -2.30 26.02 3.84
N SER A 90 -2.73 27.22 3.49
CA SER A 90 -2.48 28.42 4.31
C SER A 90 -3.31 28.41 5.60
N SER A 91 -4.44 27.69 5.65
CA SER A 91 -5.32 27.59 6.82
C SER A 91 -4.90 26.45 7.77
N ILE A 92 -3.58 26.27 8.00
CA ILE A 92 -3.07 25.32 8.99
C ILE A 92 -3.47 25.82 10.39
N GLY A 93 -4.22 25.02 11.14
CA GLY A 93 -4.68 25.35 12.50
C GLY A 93 -6.15 25.77 12.60
N VAL A 94 -6.81 25.99 11.45
CA VAL A 94 -8.25 26.27 11.41
C VAL A 94 -9.03 24.96 11.33
N GLU A 95 -10.22 24.94 11.95
CA GLU A 95 -11.11 23.78 11.93
C GLU A 95 -11.45 23.35 10.49
N ILE A 96 -11.44 22.04 10.27
CA ILE A 96 -11.55 21.46 8.94
C ILE A 96 -12.99 21.50 8.47
N GLN A 97 -13.29 22.35 7.49
CA GLN A 97 -14.57 22.39 6.80
C GLN A 97 -14.66 21.26 5.77
N ARG A 98 -15.00 20.05 6.23
CA ARG A 98 -15.24 18.89 5.35
C ARG A 98 -16.74 18.61 5.21
N PRO A 99 -17.27 18.46 3.99
CA PRO A 99 -18.63 17.95 3.83
C PRO A 99 -18.73 16.53 4.40
N PRO A 100 -19.88 16.16 4.99
CA PRO A 100 -20.08 14.86 5.62
C PRO A 100 -19.88 13.72 4.61
N LYS A 101 -19.23 12.63 5.05
CA LYS A 101 -19.07 11.42 4.23
C LYS A 101 -20.46 10.85 3.94
N LYS A 102 -20.81 10.72 2.66
CA LYS A 102 -21.99 9.95 2.23
C LYS A 102 -21.70 8.47 2.47
N ASN A 103 -22.39 7.87 3.43
CA ASN A 103 -22.35 6.42 3.63
C ASN A 103 -23.00 5.75 2.42
N LYS A 104 -22.25 4.91 1.70
CA LYS A 104 -22.82 4.03 0.68
C LYS A 104 -23.47 2.86 1.41
N THR A 105 -24.75 2.98 1.74
CA THR A 105 -25.56 1.82 2.13
C THR A 105 -25.60 0.90 0.92
N SER A 106 -24.90 -0.22 0.99
CA SER A 106 -25.02 -1.29 0.00
C SER A 106 -26.41 -1.88 0.14
N SER A 107 -27.33 -1.50 -0.74
CA SER A 107 -28.59 -2.20 -0.93
C SER A 107 -28.29 -3.54 -1.59
N GLN A 108 -28.00 -4.57 -0.78
CA GLN A 108 -28.07 -5.95 -1.26
C GLN A 108 -29.56 -6.30 -1.45
N PRO A 109 -29.98 -6.81 -2.62
CA PRO A 109 -31.30 -7.41 -2.74
C PRO A 109 -31.33 -8.72 -1.95
N MET A 110 -32.29 -8.83 -1.02
CA MET A 110 -32.58 -10.06 -0.28
C MET A 110 -32.98 -11.16 -1.27
N LEU A 111 -32.24 -12.27 -1.27
CA LEU A 111 -32.62 -13.48 -1.99
C LEU A 111 -33.87 -14.06 -1.29
N SER A 112 -35.02 -14.03 -1.96
CA SER A 112 -36.25 -14.66 -1.47
C SER A 112 -36.09 -16.17 -1.42
N GLN A 113 -36.05 -16.73 -0.21
CA GLN A 113 -36.38 -18.12 0.01
C GLN A 113 -37.90 -18.27 -0.19
N VAL A 114 -38.29 -19.02 -1.21
CA VAL A 114 -39.64 -19.58 -1.29
C VAL A 114 -39.55 -20.98 -0.69
N ILE A 115 -40.34 -21.20 0.34
CA ILE A 115 -40.59 -22.46 1.02
C ILE A 115 -41.82 -23.12 0.35
N ASP A 116 -41.77 -24.46 0.33
CA ASP A 116 -42.73 -25.49 -0.14
C ASP A 116 -42.86 -25.72 -1.66
#